data_AF-A0A2V7RU18-F1
#
_entry.id   AF-A0A2V7RU18-F1
#
_cell.length_a   1.000
_cell.length_b   1.000
_cell.length_c   1.000
_cell.angle_alpha   90.00
_cell.angle_beta   90.00
_cell.angle_gamma   90.00
#
_symmetry.space_group_name_H-M   'P 1'
#
loop_
_entity.id
_entity.type
_entity.pdbx_description
1 polymer ?
#
loop_
_entity_poly.entity_id
_entity_poly.type
_entity_poly.pdbx_seq_one_letter_code
_entity_poly.pdbx_strand_id
1 'polypeptide(L)'
;MLHVWGGVTANLASVLAFLVGATAGAVFAVGWPLAAGLLVHLSSVLDGSDGEIARLKRLESGFGGYLDAVLDRFADSLMLLGVLVYLVESSSLRSVLGDSWHPLGVVVPTVAAIIGTLMVSYTSTKAMADMGHRYLGPVVGAGRGRDLRLLILSVAALLAVLHPLFLLGGVVVIAVLTLLVVARRLVWSRAATWVGRSIDLGSVQAVVFDFDGTVADTMGVLSDAAVALLTETYGMSAETAWQAYRETTGMDFAAQLERIAPGGRCNAELADRFADRKPDLVRDCIPFPRTLDALARLRNLGVAVFICSSTTHEIVERFCADTGIDDLVADVSGLRPEHTKLDQLQATVNGTGLRPDQVLFVGDSLYDVELANQTGTRFTGATGLFTAEEFARAGVTTIVDLPELAALVAAAHARRQLLERPAREPTGLSGRRLRGGTVAHTAAGQTSDTAVQYVR
;
A
#
# COMPACT_ATOMS: atom_id res chain seq x y z
N MET A 1 33.81 -17.81 -6.21
CA MET A 1 33.02 -18.40 -7.31
C MET A 1 32.51 -19.75 -6.86
N LEU A 2 31.25 -19.85 -6.43
CA LEU A 2 30.63 -21.14 -6.14
C LEU A 2 30.42 -21.87 -7.48
N HIS A 3 31.05 -23.03 -7.67
CA HIS A 3 30.72 -23.94 -8.76
C HIS A 3 29.30 -24.46 -8.54
N VAL A 4 28.30 -23.71 -9.01
CA VAL A 4 26.93 -24.21 -9.05
C VAL A 4 26.89 -25.31 -10.10
N TRP A 5 26.67 -26.55 -9.66
CA TRP A 5 26.59 -27.71 -10.54
C TRP A 5 25.56 -27.45 -11.65
N GLY A 6 25.94 -27.74 -12.89
CA GLY A 6 25.17 -27.38 -14.09
C GLY A 6 23.74 -27.94 -14.11
N GLY A 7 23.51 -29.08 -13.46
CA GLY A 7 22.21 -29.76 -13.42
C GLY A 7 21.23 -29.32 -12.33
N VAL A 8 21.64 -28.50 -11.36
CA VAL A 8 20.75 -28.07 -10.26
C VAL A 8 19.87 -26.92 -10.76
N THR A 9 18.57 -27.16 -10.91
CA THR A 9 17.58 -26.14 -11.25
C THR A 9 16.97 -25.53 -9.98
N ALA A 10 16.43 -24.32 -10.08
CA ALA A 10 15.73 -23.68 -8.95
C ALA A 10 14.56 -24.55 -8.45
N ASN A 11 13.75 -25.10 -9.37
CA ASN A 11 12.64 -26.00 -9.02
C ASN A 11 13.11 -27.25 -8.27
N LEU A 12 14.29 -27.79 -8.59
CA LEU A 12 14.84 -28.93 -7.84
C LEU A 12 15.21 -28.51 -6.41
N ALA A 13 15.75 -27.31 -6.22
CA ALA A 13 16.05 -26.78 -4.90
C ALA A 13 14.78 -26.59 -4.07
N SER A 14 13.71 -26.00 -4.63
CA SER A 14 12.41 -25.86 -3.93
C SER A 14 11.80 -27.22 -3.56
N VAL A 15 11.88 -28.23 -4.44
CA VAL A 15 11.43 -29.60 -4.14
C VAL A 15 12.26 -30.23 -3.02
N LEU A 16 13.58 -30.04 -3.01
CA LEU A 16 14.44 -30.55 -1.94
C LEU A 16 14.13 -29.86 -0.61
N ALA A 17 13.96 -28.54 -0.60
CA ALA A 17 13.58 -27.77 0.59
C ALA A 17 12.25 -28.28 1.16
N PHE A 18 11.26 -28.53 0.29
CA PHE A 18 9.99 -29.14 0.65
C PHE A 18 10.14 -30.54 1.25
N LEU A 19 10.91 -31.43 0.62
CA LEU A 19 11.10 -32.79 1.13
C LEU A 19 11.75 -32.79 2.50
N VAL A 20 12.77 -31.95 2.72
CA VAL A 20 13.39 -31.77 4.04
C VAL A 20 12.36 -31.25 5.05
N GLY A 21 11.52 -30.30 4.65
CA GLY A 21 10.46 -29.78 5.52
C GLY A 21 9.38 -30.80 5.86
N ALA A 22 8.94 -31.60 4.89
CA ALA A 22 8.01 -32.70 5.11
C ALA A 22 8.60 -33.77 6.03
N THR A 23 9.88 -34.10 5.86
CA THR A 23 10.61 -34.99 6.78
C THR A 23 10.67 -34.39 8.18
N ALA A 24 10.91 -33.08 8.34
CA ALA A 24 10.88 -32.43 9.66
C ALA A 24 9.52 -32.63 10.36
N GLY A 25 8.41 -32.45 9.63
CA GLY A 25 7.06 -32.73 10.14
C GLY A 25 6.89 -34.19 10.60
N ALA A 26 7.34 -35.16 9.80
CA ALA A 26 7.29 -36.57 10.18
C ALA A 26 8.15 -36.88 11.42
N VAL A 27 9.35 -36.28 11.53
CA VAL A 27 10.25 -36.45 12.66
C VAL A 27 9.69 -35.83 13.95
N PHE A 28 8.96 -34.71 13.85
CA PHE A 28 8.16 -34.21 14.98
C PHE A 28 7.13 -35.26 15.42
N ALA A 29 6.33 -35.79 14.48
CA ALA A 29 5.27 -36.74 14.79
C ALA A 29 5.79 -38.03 15.44
N VAL A 30 7.02 -38.48 15.13
CA VAL A 30 7.65 -39.65 15.75
C VAL A 30 8.29 -39.34 17.12
N GLY A 31 8.26 -38.08 17.56
CA GLY A 31 8.66 -37.70 18.91
C GLY A 31 10.07 -37.15 19.06
N TRP A 32 10.73 -36.74 17.97
CA TRP A 32 12.14 -36.34 17.98
C TRP A 32 12.30 -34.83 17.67
N PRO A 33 11.88 -33.94 18.59
CA PRO A 33 11.78 -32.51 18.32
C PRO A 33 13.14 -31.85 18.04
N LEU A 34 14.24 -32.33 18.63
CA LEU A 34 15.58 -31.80 18.38
C LEU A 34 15.99 -31.99 16.92
N ALA A 35 15.88 -33.24 16.43
CA ALA A 35 16.22 -33.57 15.05
C ALA A 35 15.27 -32.85 14.07
N ALA A 36 13.98 -32.77 14.39
CA ALA A 36 13.02 -32.03 13.59
C ALA A 36 13.36 -30.53 13.52
N GLY A 37 13.71 -29.88 14.64
CA GLY A 37 14.10 -28.47 14.68
C GLY A 37 15.33 -28.16 13.82
N LEU A 38 16.33 -29.06 13.80
CA LEU A 38 17.48 -28.94 12.91
C LEU A 38 17.08 -29.08 11.43
N LEU A 39 16.16 -29.98 11.12
CA LEU A 39 15.64 -30.14 9.75
C LEU A 39 14.78 -28.95 9.31
N VAL A 40 13.99 -28.33 10.20
CA VAL A 40 13.27 -27.07 9.92
C VAL A 40 14.26 -25.97 9.54
N HIS A 41 15.33 -25.81 10.33
CA HIS A 41 16.36 -24.81 10.03
C HIS A 41 17.07 -25.10 8.71
N LEU A 42 17.40 -26.36 8.44
CA LEU A 42 17.98 -26.78 7.16
C LEU A 42 17.04 -26.49 5.98
N SER A 43 15.75 -26.78 6.12
CA SER A 43 14.73 -26.47 5.12
C SER A 43 14.70 -24.97 4.81
N SER A 44 14.71 -24.11 5.84
CA SER A 44 14.78 -22.63 5.68
C SER A 44 16.04 -22.15 4.96
N VAL A 45 17.20 -22.78 5.20
CA VAL A 45 18.46 -22.43 4.50
C VAL A 45 18.43 -22.87 3.03
N LEU A 46 17.93 -24.07 2.75
CA LEU A 46 17.81 -24.59 1.38
C LEU A 46 16.85 -23.76 0.54
N ASP A 47 15.76 -23.32 1.16
CA ASP A 47 14.77 -22.45 0.57
C ASP A 47 15.36 -21.10 0.13
N GLY A 48 16.05 -20.39 1.03
CA GLY A 48 16.72 -19.13 0.67
C GLY A 48 17.75 -19.24 -0.46
N SER A 49 18.23 -20.46 -0.76
CA SER A 49 19.21 -20.73 -1.81
C SER A 49 18.59 -20.81 -3.21
N ASP A 50 17.31 -21.13 -3.37
CA ASP A 50 16.72 -21.37 -4.70
C ASP A 50 16.52 -20.08 -5.51
N GLY A 51 16.15 -18.98 -4.85
CA GLY A 51 16.02 -17.66 -5.42
C GLY A 51 17.37 -17.03 -5.76
N GLU A 52 18.43 -17.38 -5.03
CA GLU A 52 19.80 -17.02 -5.42
C GLU A 52 20.28 -17.83 -6.63
N ILE A 53 19.99 -19.14 -6.68
CA ILE A 53 20.31 -19.99 -7.83
C ILE A 53 19.58 -19.49 -9.09
N ALA A 54 18.31 -19.12 -8.99
CA ALA A 54 17.52 -18.57 -10.11
C ALA A 54 18.11 -17.25 -10.63
N ARG A 55 18.45 -16.32 -9.73
CA ARG A 55 19.10 -15.03 -10.04
C ARG A 55 20.46 -15.21 -10.70
N LEU A 56 21.31 -16.06 -10.13
CA LEU A 56 22.66 -16.31 -10.63
C LEU A 56 22.66 -16.98 -12.01
N LYS A 57 21.68 -17.84 -12.29
CA LYS A 57 21.55 -18.50 -13.60
C LYS A 57 20.72 -17.72 -14.62
N ARG A 58 20.09 -16.59 -14.23
CA ARG A 58 19.09 -15.85 -15.04
C ARG A 58 17.97 -16.75 -15.59
N LEU A 59 17.55 -17.74 -14.78
CA LEU A 59 16.52 -18.73 -15.11
C LEU A 59 15.24 -18.51 -14.29
N GLU A 60 14.97 -17.28 -13.88
CA GLU A 60 13.73 -16.94 -13.20
C GLU A 60 12.53 -17.21 -14.12
N SER A 61 11.54 -17.93 -13.63
CA SER A 61 10.32 -18.23 -14.37
C SER A 61 9.10 -18.03 -13.47
N GLY A 62 8.00 -17.56 -14.06
CA GLY A 62 6.74 -17.39 -13.32
C GLY A 62 6.21 -18.69 -12.72
N PHE A 63 6.43 -19.82 -13.40
CA PHE A 63 6.07 -21.15 -12.87
C PHE A 63 6.96 -21.56 -11.68
N GLY A 64 8.27 -21.29 -11.73
CA GLY A 64 9.18 -21.62 -10.63
C GLY A 64 8.79 -20.91 -9.33
N GLY A 65 8.54 -19.60 -9.39
CA GLY A 65 8.07 -18.84 -8.22
C GLY A 65 6.69 -19.27 -7.73
N TYR A 66 5.80 -19.74 -8.61
CA TYR A 66 4.52 -20.33 -8.21
C TYR A 66 4.71 -21.68 -7.50
N LEU A 67 5.55 -22.56 -8.05
CA LEU A 67 5.84 -23.87 -7.48
C LEU A 67 6.44 -23.74 -6.09
N ASP A 68 7.45 -22.89 -5.94
CA ASP A 68 8.11 -22.54 -4.69
C ASP A 68 7.09 -22.10 -3.62
N ALA A 69 6.31 -21.06 -3.93
CA ALA A 69 5.30 -20.54 -3.03
C ALA A 69 4.23 -21.57 -2.62
N VAL A 70 3.92 -22.56 -3.46
CA VAL A 70 2.98 -23.65 -3.13
C VAL A 70 3.64 -24.68 -2.22
N LEU A 71 4.85 -25.13 -2.56
CA LEU A 71 5.59 -26.14 -1.81
C LEU A 71 5.89 -25.66 -0.39
N ASP A 72 6.21 -24.38 -0.21
CA ASP A 72 6.34 -23.72 1.08
C ASP A 72 5.14 -23.89 1.99
N ARG A 73 3.94 -23.73 1.42
CA ARG A 73 2.69 -23.82 2.19
C ARG A 73 2.50 -25.24 2.71
N PHE A 74 2.81 -26.22 1.87
CA PHE A 74 2.72 -27.61 2.24
C PHE A 74 3.78 -27.96 3.29
N ALA A 75 5.03 -27.51 3.12
CA ALA A 75 6.09 -27.72 4.10
C ALA A 75 5.72 -27.12 5.48
N ASP A 76 5.37 -25.83 5.54
CA ASP A 76 4.95 -25.14 6.77
C ASP A 76 3.78 -25.88 7.45
N SER A 77 2.78 -26.31 6.67
CA SER A 77 1.59 -26.99 7.19
C SER A 77 1.91 -28.39 7.73
N LEU A 78 2.77 -29.15 7.04
CA LEU A 78 3.19 -30.49 7.48
C LEU A 78 4.06 -30.43 8.73
N MET A 79 4.94 -29.42 8.85
CA MET A 79 5.71 -29.17 10.06
C MET A 79 4.80 -28.90 11.26
N LEU A 80 3.85 -27.97 11.12
CA LEU A 80 2.90 -27.63 12.19
C LEU A 80 1.97 -28.80 12.54
N LEU A 81 1.57 -29.62 11.56
CA LEU A 81 0.82 -30.85 11.82
C LEU A 81 1.66 -31.88 12.60
N GLY A 82 2.94 -32.05 12.27
CA GLY A 82 3.85 -32.89 13.03
C GLY A 82 4.02 -32.43 14.48
N VAL A 83 4.13 -31.12 14.68
CA VAL A 83 4.16 -30.48 16.01
C VAL A 83 2.86 -30.73 16.77
N LEU A 84 1.72 -30.66 16.11
CA LEU A 84 0.42 -30.98 16.72
C LEU A 84 0.42 -32.41 17.29
N VAL A 85 0.84 -33.39 16.48
CA VAL A 85 0.90 -34.80 16.91
C VAL A 85 1.83 -34.95 18.12
N TYR A 86 3.04 -34.40 18.04
CA TYR A 86 4.01 -34.43 19.13
C TYR A 86 3.46 -33.87 20.45
N LEU A 87 2.85 -32.68 20.39
CA LEU A 87 2.36 -31.99 21.58
C LEU A 87 1.13 -32.68 22.17
N VAL A 88 0.23 -33.23 21.35
CA VAL A 88 -0.97 -33.97 21.82
C VAL A 88 -0.59 -35.28 22.53
N GLU A 89 0.48 -35.93 22.08
CA GLU A 89 0.97 -37.17 22.70
C GLU A 89 1.86 -36.93 23.93
N SER A 90 2.24 -35.67 24.20
CA SER A 90 3.15 -35.34 25.29
C SER A 90 2.52 -35.50 26.68
N SER A 91 3.00 -36.48 27.44
CA SER A 91 2.60 -36.71 28.85
C SER A 91 3.06 -35.57 29.78
N SER A 92 4.25 -35.02 29.55
CA SER A 92 4.79 -33.89 30.33
C SER A 92 3.99 -32.60 30.13
N LEU A 93 3.46 -32.37 28.92
CA LEU A 93 2.60 -31.22 28.68
C LEU A 93 1.21 -31.43 29.31
N ARG A 94 0.72 -32.66 29.28
CA ARG A 94 -0.55 -33.05 29.91
C ARG A 94 -0.54 -32.85 31.43
N SER A 95 0.57 -33.13 32.10
CA SER A 95 0.69 -32.87 33.55
C SER A 95 0.65 -31.39 33.91
N VAL A 96 1.08 -30.50 33.01
CA VAL A 96 1.04 -29.04 33.23
C VAL A 96 -0.33 -28.45 32.91
N LEU A 97 -0.91 -28.79 31.75
CA LEU A 97 -2.19 -28.23 31.30
C LEU A 97 -3.41 -28.89 31.96
N GLY A 98 -3.24 -30.09 32.51
CA GLY A 98 -4.32 -30.93 33.02
C GLY A 98 -5.06 -31.68 31.92
N ASP A 99 -5.59 -32.85 32.25
CA ASP A 99 -6.18 -33.79 31.28
C ASP A 99 -7.32 -33.18 30.45
N SER A 100 -8.14 -32.32 31.07
CA SER A 100 -9.30 -31.70 30.40
C SER A 100 -8.91 -30.62 29.38
N TRP A 101 -7.86 -29.84 29.68
CA TRP A 101 -7.49 -28.68 28.87
C TRP A 101 -6.35 -28.97 27.90
N HIS A 102 -5.57 -30.03 28.13
CA HIS A 102 -4.44 -30.39 27.28
C HIS A 102 -4.78 -30.49 25.78
N PRO A 103 -5.83 -31.22 25.34
CA PRO A 103 -6.14 -31.32 23.92
C PRO A 103 -6.50 -29.97 23.29
N LEU A 104 -7.32 -29.16 23.97
CA LEU A 104 -7.74 -27.85 23.46
C LEU A 104 -6.58 -26.85 23.48
N GLY A 105 -5.78 -26.84 24.54
CA GLY A 105 -4.62 -25.97 24.72
C GLY A 105 -3.51 -26.20 23.70
N VAL A 106 -3.50 -27.35 23.03
CA VAL A 106 -2.57 -27.68 21.95
C VAL A 106 -3.21 -27.49 20.57
N VAL A 107 -4.43 -28.01 20.36
CA VAL A 107 -5.11 -27.98 19.05
C VAL A 107 -5.42 -26.56 18.62
N VAL A 108 -6.01 -25.73 19.50
CA VAL A 108 -6.43 -24.36 19.15
C VAL A 108 -5.26 -23.50 18.66
N PRO A 109 -4.14 -23.35 19.40
CA PRO A 109 -3.03 -22.52 18.92
C PRO A 109 -2.36 -23.10 17.68
N THR A 110 -2.27 -24.42 17.54
CA THR A 110 -1.66 -25.03 16.36
C THR A 110 -2.49 -24.84 15.11
N VAL A 111 -3.80 -25.03 15.20
CA VAL A 111 -4.73 -24.74 14.10
C VAL A 111 -4.71 -23.25 13.75
N ALA A 112 -4.68 -22.37 14.75
CA ALA A 112 -4.53 -20.93 14.53
C ALA A 112 -3.21 -20.57 13.83
N ALA A 113 -2.09 -21.24 14.15
CA ALA A 113 -0.81 -21.06 13.47
C ALA A 113 -0.85 -21.52 12.01
N ILE A 114 -1.50 -22.66 11.71
CA ILE A 114 -1.69 -23.15 10.34
C ILE A 114 -2.55 -22.17 9.54
N ILE A 115 -3.73 -21.79 10.07
CA ILE A 115 -4.63 -20.84 9.43
C ILE A 115 -3.93 -19.50 9.23
N GLY A 116 -3.28 -18.96 10.26
CA GLY A 116 -2.57 -17.68 10.20
C GLY A 116 -1.46 -17.71 9.15
N THR A 117 -0.66 -18.77 9.12
CA THR A 117 0.36 -18.96 8.09
C THR A 117 -0.29 -18.92 6.70
N LEU A 118 -1.29 -19.75 6.42
CA LEU A 118 -2.01 -19.77 5.14
C LEU A 118 -2.65 -18.42 4.78
N MET A 119 -3.27 -17.75 5.74
CA MET A 119 -3.89 -16.43 5.51
C MET A 119 -2.87 -15.35 5.16
N VAL A 120 -1.62 -15.44 5.63
CA VAL A 120 -0.56 -14.49 5.22
C VAL A 120 -0.29 -14.58 3.71
N SER A 121 -0.03 -15.73 3.09
CA SER A 121 0.16 -15.70 1.62
C SER A 121 -1.14 -15.51 0.85
N TYR A 122 -2.29 -15.98 1.35
CA TYR A 122 -3.58 -15.74 0.69
C TYR A 122 -3.96 -14.26 0.64
N THR A 123 -3.88 -13.54 1.76
CA THR A 123 -4.18 -12.10 1.78
C THR A 123 -3.25 -11.31 0.86
N SER A 124 -1.99 -11.73 0.73
CA SER A 124 -1.03 -11.10 -0.17
C SER A 124 -1.40 -11.29 -1.64
N THR A 125 -1.70 -12.52 -2.07
CA THR A 125 -2.06 -12.79 -3.46
C THR A 125 -3.44 -12.22 -3.79
N LYS A 126 -4.39 -12.28 -2.85
CA LYS A 126 -5.73 -11.73 -3.01
C LYS A 126 -5.72 -10.21 -3.11
N ALA A 127 -4.91 -9.52 -2.30
CA ALA A 127 -4.74 -8.08 -2.42
C ALA A 127 -4.13 -7.68 -3.77
N MET A 128 -3.12 -8.40 -4.25
CA MET A 128 -2.54 -8.12 -5.57
C MET A 128 -3.53 -8.40 -6.72
N ALA A 129 -4.30 -9.49 -6.64
CA ALA A 129 -5.23 -9.88 -7.69
C ALA A 129 -6.50 -9.01 -7.73
N ASP A 130 -7.07 -8.67 -6.58
CA ASP A 130 -8.36 -7.98 -6.50
C ASP A 130 -8.20 -6.45 -6.34
N MET A 131 -7.10 -5.98 -5.74
CA MET A 131 -6.91 -4.57 -5.36
C MET A 131 -5.66 -3.93 -5.98
N GLY A 132 -4.86 -4.69 -6.74
CA GLY A 132 -3.68 -4.15 -7.44
C GLY A 132 -2.53 -3.66 -6.57
N HIS A 133 -2.61 -3.79 -5.23
CA HIS A 133 -1.60 -3.29 -4.31
C HIS A 133 -0.81 -4.43 -3.63
N ARG A 134 0.45 -4.16 -3.29
CA ARG A 134 1.32 -5.07 -2.54
C ARG A 134 1.59 -4.52 -1.15
N TYR A 135 1.57 -5.38 -0.14
CA TYR A 135 1.99 -4.98 1.20
C TYR A 135 3.52 -4.85 1.25
N LEU A 136 3.99 -3.72 1.77
CA LEU A 136 5.42 -3.43 1.93
C LEU A 136 5.83 -3.45 3.41
N GLY A 137 7.13 -3.61 3.67
CA GLY A 137 7.72 -3.65 5.01
C GLY A 137 8.20 -5.05 5.46
N PRO A 138 9.09 -5.10 6.47
CA PRO A 138 9.79 -6.33 6.87
C PRO A 138 8.89 -7.40 7.47
N VAL A 139 7.82 -7.01 8.17
CA VAL A 139 6.89 -7.94 8.86
C VAL A 139 5.56 -8.10 8.10
N VAL A 140 5.14 -7.07 7.37
CA VAL A 140 3.82 -7.03 6.70
C VAL A 140 3.92 -7.41 5.23
N GLY A 141 5.12 -7.41 4.64
CA GLY A 141 5.36 -7.77 3.24
C GLY A 141 5.18 -9.27 2.94
N ALA A 142 5.02 -9.59 1.65
CA ALA A 142 4.99 -10.97 1.17
C ALA A 142 6.36 -11.64 1.34
N GLY A 143 6.38 -12.93 1.70
CA GLY A 143 7.60 -13.76 1.78
C GLY A 143 8.51 -13.51 2.99
N ARG A 144 8.76 -12.25 3.38
CA ARG A 144 9.79 -11.88 4.38
C ARG A 144 9.54 -12.32 5.83
N GLY A 145 8.32 -12.74 6.15
CA GLY A 145 7.98 -13.26 7.48
C GLY A 145 8.13 -14.77 7.64
N ARG A 146 8.46 -15.54 6.59
CA ARG A 146 8.53 -17.02 6.68
C ARG A 146 9.77 -17.48 7.45
N ASP A 147 10.94 -16.95 7.14
CA ASP A 147 12.19 -17.30 7.81
C ASP A 147 12.12 -17.06 9.32
N LEU A 148 11.49 -15.97 9.74
CA LEU A 148 11.25 -15.69 11.16
C LEU A 148 10.37 -16.76 11.82
N ARG A 149 9.30 -17.22 11.16
CA ARG A 149 8.45 -18.30 11.69
C ARG A 149 9.22 -19.61 11.80
N LEU A 150 9.99 -19.97 10.77
CA LEU A 150 10.81 -21.18 10.77
C LEU A 150 11.92 -21.11 11.82
N LEU A 151 12.52 -19.94 12.04
CA LEU A 151 13.50 -19.70 13.11
C LEU A 151 12.85 -19.86 14.49
N ILE A 152 11.69 -19.23 14.73
CA ILE A 152 10.93 -19.39 15.98
C ILE A 152 10.62 -20.87 16.22
N LEU A 153 10.14 -21.57 15.19
CA LEU A 153 9.81 -22.99 15.29
C LEU A 153 11.05 -23.84 15.60
N SER A 154 12.17 -23.58 14.92
CA SER A 154 13.44 -24.28 15.13
C SER A 154 13.96 -24.09 16.55
N VAL A 155 14.02 -22.85 17.02
CA VAL A 155 14.48 -22.52 18.40
C VAL A 155 13.54 -23.16 19.44
N ALA A 156 12.23 -23.08 19.24
CA ALA A 156 11.25 -23.67 20.14
C ALA A 156 11.37 -25.21 20.19
N ALA A 157 11.70 -25.85 19.05
CA ALA A 157 11.95 -27.28 18.96
C ALA A 157 13.25 -27.72 19.65
N LEU A 158 14.33 -26.92 19.55
CA LEU A 158 15.56 -27.16 20.31
C LEU A 158 15.31 -27.07 21.83
N LEU A 159 14.54 -26.07 22.26
CA LEU A 159 14.18 -25.88 23.67
C LEU A 159 13.17 -26.95 24.17
N ALA A 160 12.49 -27.66 23.28
CA ALA A 160 11.57 -28.74 23.63
C ALA A 160 12.26 -29.90 24.38
N VAL A 161 13.59 -30.04 24.23
CA VAL A 161 14.41 -30.99 24.99
C VAL A 161 14.35 -30.69 26.49
N LEU A 162 14.24 -29.41 26.88
CA LEU A 162 14.06 -29.01 28.28
C LEU A 162 12.61 -29.25 28.72
N HIS A 163 11.65 -28.80 27.92
CA HIS A 163 10.23 -29.04 28.16
C HIS A 163 9.37 -28.80 26.89
N PRO A 164 8.38 -29.65 26.58
CA PRO A 164 7.47 -29.45 25.43
C PRO A 164 6.68 -28.12 25.43
N LEU A 165 6.59 -27.46 26.60
CA LEU A 165 5.98 -26.12 26.74
C LEU A 165 6.66 -25.08 25.85
N PHE A 166 7.98 -25.16 25.64
CA PHE A 166 8.69 -24.19 24.81
C PHE A 166 8.24 -24.28 23.35
N LEU A 167 8.02 -25.51 22.85
CA LEU A 167 7.49 -25.73 21.52
C LEU A 167 6.05 -25.23 21.39
N LEU A 168 5.19 -25.50 22.38
CA LEU A 168 3.84 -24.93 22.42
C LEU A 168 3.88 -23.37 22.43
N GLY A 169 4.77 -22.77 23.23
CA GLY A 169 4.96 -21.33 23.26
C GLY A 169 5.37 -20.75 21.91
N GLY A 170 6.30 -21.41 21.20
CA GLY A 170 6.69 -21.04 19.85
C GLY A 170 5.51 -21.06 18.86
N VAL A 171 4.67 -22.10 18.92
CA VAL A 171 3.44 -22.18 18.11
C VAL A 171 2.47 -21.04 18.42
N VAL A 172 2.26 -20.72 19.70
CA VAL A 172 1.41 -19.58 20.11
C VAL A 172 1.95 -18.26 19.56
N VAL A 173 3.26 -18.02 19.65
CA VAL A 173 3.90 -16.82 19.09
C VAL A 173 3.68 -16.74 17.57
N ILE A 174 3.86 -17.85 16.85
CA ILE A 174 3.61 -17.90 15.40
C ILE A 174 2.13 -17.60 15.08
N ALA A 175 1.19 -18.19 15.82
CA ALA A 175 -0.24 -17.94 15.64
C ALA A 175 -0.59 -16.46 15.85
N VAL A 176 -0.15 -15.86 16.95
CA VAL A 176 -0.41 -14.45 17.26
C VAL A 176 0.22 -13.55 16.21
N LEU A 177 1.49 -13.76 15.88
CA LEU A 177 2.21 -12.95 14.89
C LEU A 177 1.51 -12.97 13.52
N THR A 178 1.15 -14.16 13.03
CA THR A 178 0.50 -14.29 11.72
C THR A 178 -0.90 -13.70 11.70
N LEU A 179 -1.70 -13.89 12.76
CA LEU A 179 -3.03 -13.29 12.86
C LEU A 179 -2.98 -11.76 12.99
N LEU A 180 -2.01 -11.21 13.72
CA LEU A 180 -1.80 -9.75 13.79
C LEU A 180 -1.40 -9.16 12.43
N VAL A 181 -0.55 -9.85 11.67
CA VAL A 181 -0.21 -9.45 10.30
C VAL A 181 -1.46 -9.43 9.41
N VAL A 182 -2.29 -10.47 9.48
CA VAL A 182 -3.55 -10.55 8.70
C VAL A 182 -4.51 -9.43 9.12
N ALA A 183 -4.68 -9.18 10.42
CA ALA A 183 -5.54 -8.10 10.91
C ALA A 183 -5.06 -6.72 10.43
N ARG A 184 -3.75 -6.44 10.52
CA ARG A 184 -3.16 -5.19 10.02
C ARG A 184 -3.35 -5.03 8.51
N ARG A 185 -3.21 -6.12 7.75
CA ARG A 185 -3.45 -6.13 6.31
C ARG A 185 -4.91 -5.86 5.95
N LEU A 186 -5.86 -6.40 6.71
CA LEU A 186 -7.29 -6.09 6.52
C LEU A 186 -7.61 -4.61 6.76
N VAL A 187 -7.03 -4.02 7.81
CA VAL A 187 -7.17 -2.58 8.10
C VAL A 187 -6.56 -1.76 6.95
N TRP A 188 -5.36 -2.13 6.48
CA TRP A 188 -4.70 -1.45 5.37
C TRP A 188 -5.47 -1.60 4.06
N SER A 189 -5.91 -2.79 3.67
CA SER A 189 -6.73 -2.99 2.47
C SER A 189 -8.08 -2.26 2.54
N ARG A 190 -8.67 -2.13 3.73
CA ARG A 190 -9.86 -1.29 3.92
C ARG A 190 -9.55 0.20 3.68
N ALA A 191 -8.39 0.68 4.12
CA ALA A 191 -7.93 2.04 3.83
C ALA A 191 -7.60 2.21 2.33
N ALA A 192 -6.99 1.20 1.70
CA ALA A 192 -6.64 1.25 0.27
C ALA A 192 -7.87 1.22 -0.66
N THR A 193 -8.89 0.43 -0.33
CA THR A 193 -10.19 0.46 -1.04
C THR A 193 -10.98 1.74 -0.79
N TRP A 194 -10.56 2.56 0.18
CA TRP A 194 -11.17 3.85 0.50
C TRP A 194 -10.82 4.92 -0.56
N VAL A 195 -9.66 4.80 -1.21
CA VAL A 195 -9.17 5.74 -2.22
C VAL A 195 -9.88 5.62 -3.57
N GLY A 196 -10.45 4.44 -3.89
CA GLY A 196 -11.16 4.20 -5.15
C GLY A 196 -12.68 4.43 -5.14
N ARG A 197 -13.26 4.95 -4.04
CA ARG A 197 -14.66 5.41 -4.06
C ARG A 197 -14.75 6.77 -4.72
N SER A 198 -15.84 7.01 -5.45
CA SER A 198 -16.22 8.33 -5.96
C SER A 198 -15.95 9.40 -4.89
N ILE A 199 -14.98 10.28 -5.14
CA ILE A 199 -14.58 11.31 -4.19
C ILE A 199 -15.78 12.21 -3.97
N ASP A 200 -16.35 12.22 -2.75
CA ASP A 200 -17.35 13.23 -2.39
C ASP A 200 -16.64 14.57 -2.18
N LEU A 201 -16.35 15.27 -3.27
CA LEU A 201 -15.70 16.58 -3.23
C LEU A 201 -16.49 17.59 -2.36
N GLY A 202 -17.77 17.33 -2.07
CA GLY A 202 -18.60 18.10 -1.16
C GLY A 202 -18.16 18.04 0.31
N SER A 203 -17.44 17.00 0.73
CA SER A 203 -16.92 16.83 2.11
C SER A 203 -15.48 17.27 2.31
N VAL A 204 -14.78 17.64 1.23
CA VAL A 204 -13.38 18.08 1.30
C VAL A 204 -13.30 19.44 2.01
N GLN A 205 -12.48 19.50 3.06
CA GLN A 205 -12.22 20.70 3.86
C GLN A 205 -10.74 21.09 3.86
N ALA A 206 -9.86 20.18 3.47
CA ALA A 206 -8.45 20.49 3.18
C ALA A 206 -7.97 19.76 1.94
N VAL A 207 -7.04 20.38 1.21
CA VAL A 207 -6.33 19.79 0.08
C VAL A 207 -4.84 19.87 0.36
N VAL A 208 -4.14 18.75 0.21
CA VAL A 208 -2.68 18.69 0.23
C VAL A 208 -2.23 18.44 -1.20
N PHE A 209 -1.33 19.27 -1.71
CA PHE A 209 -0.75 19.12 -3.04
C PHE A 209 0.68 18.59 -2.93
N ASP A 210 1.03 17.63 -3.78
CA ASP A 210 2.43 17.42 -4.14
C ASP A 210 2.98 18.67 -4.83
N PHE A 211 4.31 18.80 -4.85
CA PHE A 211 4.98 19.95 -5.41
C PHE A 211 5.41 19.71 -6.86
N ASP A 212 6.39 18.82 -7.08
CA ASP A 212 6.96 18.55 -8.40
C ASP A 212 5.92 17.86 -9.30
N GLY A 213 5.73 18.34 -10.51
CA GLY A 213 4.78 17.72 -11.46
C GLY A 213 3.30 17.96 -11.13
N THR A 214 3.00 18.63 -10.01
CA THR A 214 1.63 18.96 -9.58
C THR A 214 1.40 20.46 -9.44
N VAL A 215 2.21 21.14 -8.63
CA VAL A 215 2.16 22.61 -8.42
C VAL A 215 3.20 23.29 -9.29
N ALA A 216 4.42 22.77 -9.31
CA ALA A 216 5.56 23.31 -10.03
C ALA A 216 5.87 22.48 -11.28
N ASP A 217 6.10 23.16 -12.41
CA ASP A 217 6.50 22.51 -13.66
C ASP A 217 8.00 22.24 -13.66
N THR A 218 8.40 21.20 -12.92
CA THR A 218 9.80 20.83 -12.68
C THR A 218 10.17 19.49 -13.30
N MET A 219 9.20 18.65 -13.66
CA MET A 219 9.47 17.25 -14.00
C MET A 219 10.31 17.08 -15.27
N GLY A 220 10.23 18.00 -16.23
CA GLY A 220 11.11 17.99 -17.40
C GLY A 220 12.58 18.05 -17.00
N VAL A 221 12.99 19.15 -16.35
CA VAL A 221 14.39 19.38 -15.97
C VAL A 221 14.91 18.37 -14.93
N LEU A 222 14.05 17.94 -14.00
CA LEU A 222 14.44 16.96 -12.98
C LEU A 222 14.62 15.57 -13.57
N SER A 223 13.71 15.13 -14.46
CA SER A 223 13.83 13.83 -15.12
C SER A 223 15.05 13.77 -16.04
N ASP A 224 15.32 14.82 -16.81
CA ASP A 224 16.52 14.89 -17.67
C ASP A 224 17.82 14.79 -16.84
N ALA A 225 17.88 15.51 -15.72
CA ALA A 225 19.04 15.47 -14.84
C ALA A 225 19.24 14.10 -14.18
N ALA A 226 18.16 13.46 -13.73
CA ALA A 226 18.20 12.13 -13.13
C ALA A 226 18.59 11.06 -14.15
N VAL A 227 18.00 11.07 -15.34
CA VAL A 227 18.31 10.15 -16.44
C VAL A 227 19.78 10.27 -16.85
N ALA A 228 20.31 11.49 -16.96
CA ALA A 228 21.72 11.70 -17.25
C ALA A 228 22.64 11.06 -16.20
N LEU A 229 22.35 11.24 -14.90
CA LEU A 229 23.13 10.65 -13.80
C LEU A 229 23.06 9.11 -13.82
N LEU A 230 21.87 8.55 -14.04
CA LEU A 230 21.66 7.09 -14.11
C LEU A 230 22.41 6.48 -15.30
N THR A 231 22.33 7.09 -16.47
CA THR A 231 23.05 6.64 -17.67
C THR A 231 24.56 6.75 -17.50
N GLU A 232 25.07 7.87 -16.98
CA GLU A 232 26.51 8.08 -16.73
C GLU A 232 27.09 7.03 -15.77
N THR A 233 26.36 6.73 -14.70
CA THR A 233 26.89 5.96 -13.56
C THR A 233 26.68 4.48 -13.71
N TYR A 234 25.48 4.07 -14.16
CA TYR A 234 25.09 2.68 -14.26
C TYR A 234 25.18 2.13 -15.69
N GLY A 235 25.54 2.96 -16.67
CA GLY A 235 25.62 2.56 -18.08
C GLY A 235 24.27 2.15 -18.66
N MET A 236 23.17 2.62 -18.07
CA MET A 236 21.81 2.33 -18.54
C MET A 236 21.53 3.06 -19.86
N SER A 237 20.75 2.44 -20.75
CA SER A 237 20.19 3.19 -21.88
C SER A 237 19.28 4.31 -21.37
N ALA A 238 19.22 5.42 -22.10
CA ALA A 238 18.39 6.56 -21.73
C ALA A 238 16.91 6.16 -21.51
N GLU A 239 16.40 5.25 -22.34
CA GLU A 239 15.03 4.72 -22.21
C GLU A 239 14.84 3.91 -20.92
N THR A 240 15.81 3.06 -20.56
CA THR A 240 15.74 2.27 -19.31
C THR A 240 15.83 3.17 -18.09
N ALA A 241 16.75 4.14 -18.10
CA ALA A 241 16.91 5.12 -17.03
C ALA A 241 15.65 5.97 -16.85
N TRP A 242 15.03 6.41 -17.94
CA TRP A 242 13.78 7.18 -17.90
C TRP A 242 12.62 6.37 -17.32
N GLN A 243 12.43 5.12 -17.76
CA GLN A 243 11.40 4.24 -17.21
C GLN A 243 11.63 3.98 -15.71
N ALA A 244 12.87 3.69 -15.31
CA ALA A 244 13.22 3.44 -13.92
C ALA A 244 12.99 4.67 -13.02
N TYR A 245 13.34 5.87 -13.50
CA TYR A 245 13.04 7.13 -12.82
C TYR A 245 11.53 7.36 -12.71
N ARG A 246 10.79 7.22 -13.82
CA ARG A 246 9.34 7.40 -13.86
C ARG A 246 8.61 6.49 -12.89
N GLU A 247 8.97 5.21 -12.82
CA GLU A 247 8.35 4.24 -11.91
C GLU A 247 8.62 4.51 -10.42
N THR A 248 9.64 5.31 -10.11
CA THR A 248 10.06 5.60 -8.72
C THR A 248 9.86 7.06 -8.32
N THR A 249 9.40 7.91 -9.24
CA THR A 249 9.09 9.32 -8.99
C THR A 249 8.11 9.52 -7.82
N GLY A 250 8.18 10.70 -7.20
CA GLY A 250 7.47 11.04 -5.97
C GLY A 250 8.23 10.64 -4.69
N MET A 251 9.14 9.67 -4.75
CA MET A 251 10.11 9.38 -3.68
C MET A 251 11.27 10.39 -3.68
N ASP A 252 11.98 10.54 -2.57
CA ASP A 252 13.27 11.23 -2.57
C ASP A 252 14.29 10.44 -3.42
N PHE A 253 15.25 11.14 -4.02
CA PHE A 253 16.13 10.53 -5.03
C PHE A 253 17.02 9.42 -4.46
N ALA A 254 17.40 9.48 -3.18
CA ALA A 254 18.15 8.40 -2.55
C ALA A 254 17.31 7.12 -2.46
N ALA A 255 16.03 7.23 -2.05
CA ALA A 255 15.10 6.11 -2.04
C ALA A 255 14.81 5.57 -3.46
N GLN A 256 14.74 6.44 -4.47
CA GLN A 256 14.63 6.02 -5.87
C GLN A 256 15.82 5.15 -6.28
N LEU A 257 17.04 5.59 -6.00
CA LEU A 257 18.27 4.88 -6.35
C LEU A 257 18.35 3.49 -5.70
N GLU A 258 17.92 3.34 -4.44
CA GLU A 258 17.85 2.01 -3.80
C GLU A 258 16.81 1.08 -4.43
N ARG A 259 15.80 1.62 -5.11
CA ARG A 259 14.81 0.83 -5.84
C ARG A 259 15.27 0.49 -7.26
N ILE A 260 15.94 1.42 -7.92
CA ILE A 260 16.49 1.27 -9.28
C ILE A 260 17.71 0.35 -9.27
N ALA A 261 18.64 0.56 -8.33
CA ALA A 261 19.89 -0.18 -8.17
C ALA A 261 20.12 -0.55 -6.69
N PRO A 262 19.45 -1.59 -6.17
CA PRO A 262 19.52 -1.95 -4.75
C PRO A 262 20.94 -2.23 -4.27
N GLY A 263 21.38 -1.55 -3.21
CA GLY A 263 22.73 -1.69 -2.66
C GLY A 263 23.85 -1.18 -3.60
N GLY A 264 23.50 -0.30 -4.54
CA GLY A 264 24.45 0.32 -5.46
C GLY A 264 25.51 1.13 -4.72
N ARG A 265 26.79 0.82 -4.95
CA ARG A 265 27.92 1.48 -4.25
C ARG A 265 27.98 2.99 -4.49
N CYS A 266 27.42 3.46 -5.59
CA CYS A 266 27.41 4.87 -5.99
C CYS A 266 26.09 5.58 -5.65
N ASN A 267 25.11 4.92 -5.02
CA ASN A 267 23.79 5.50 -4.75
C ASN A 267 23.88 6.78 -3.90
N ALA A 268 24.65 6.74 -2.81
CA ALA A 268 24.81 7.90 -1.93
C ALA A 268 25.43 9.10 -2.68
N GLU A 269 26.51 8.87 -3.42
CA GLU A 269 27.17 9.93 -4.21
C GLU A 269 26.25 10.51 -5.29
N LEU A 270 25.44 9.67 -5.95
CA LEU A 270 24.46 10.14 -6.94
C LEU A 270 23.33 10.94 -6.31
N ALA A 271 22.86 10.51 -5.13
CA ALA A 271 21.87 11.25 -4.37
C ALA A 271 22.37 12.66 -4.05
N ASP A 272 23.61 12.76 -3.56
CA ASP A 272 24.25 14.03 -3.24
C ASP A 272 24.44 14.90 -4.50
N ARG A 273 24.98 14.34 -5.59
CA ARG A 273 25.15 15.06 -6.88
C ARG A 273 23.83 15.60 -7.43
N PHE A 274 22.73 14.86 -7.29
CA PHE A 274 21.42 15.32 -7.71
C PHE A 274 20.88 16.41 -6.79
N ALA A 275 21.01 16.22 -5.47
CA ALA A 275 20.61 17.20 -4.46
C ALA A 275 21.34 18.55 -4.66
N ASP A 276 22.65 18.53 -4.93
CA ASP A 276 23.46 19.73 -5.18
C ASP A 276 23.01 20.52 -6.41
N ARG A 277 22.54 19.82 -7.46
CA ARG A 277 22.08 20.44 -8.72
C ARG A 277 20.62 20.92 -8.64
N LYS A 278 19.81 20.33 -7.77
CA LYS A 278 18.36 20.55 -7.73
C LYS A 278 17.96 22.03 -7.50
N PRO A 279 18.60 22.81 -6.60
CA PRO A 279 18.28 24.23 -6.43
C PRO A 279 18.42 25.03 -7.73
N ASP A 280 19.45 24.74 -8.54
CA ASP A 280 19.70 25.43 -9.80
C ASP A 280 18.68 25.04 -10.86
N LEU A 281 18.32 23.75 -10.93
CA LEU A 281 17.34 23.24 -11.88
C LEU A 281 15.94 23.82 -11.64
N VAL A 282 15.54 23.95 -10.36
CA VAL A 282 14.20 24.43 -9.98
C VAL A 282 14.08 25.95 -10.02
N ARG A 283 15.19 26.69 -9.94
CA ARG A 283 15.23 28.16 -9.86
C ARG A 283 14.43 28.87 -10.96
N ASP A 284 14.55 28.40 -12.19
CA ASP A 284 13.93 29.02 -13.36
C ASP A 284 12.61 28.35 -13.76
N CYS A 285 12.16 27.35 -12.98
CA CYS A 285 10.85 26.75 -13.16
C CYS A 285 9.74 27.69 -12.70
N ILE A 286 8.53 27.44 -13.22
CA ILE A 286 7.33 28.22 -12.88
C ILE A 286 6.22 27.29 -12.40
N PRO A 287 5.21 27.81 -11.67
CA PRO A 287 4.01 27.03 -11.38
C PRO A 287 3.28 26.65 -12.67
N PHE A 288 2.55 25.54 -12.66
CA PHE A 288 1.68 25.20 -13.80
C PHE A 288 0.68 26.33 -14.08
N PRO A 289 0.22 26.50 -15.33
CA PRO A 289 -0.69 27.58 -15.70
C PRO A 289 -1.94 27.65 -14.81
N ARG A 290 -2.25 28.85 -14.31
CA ARG A 290 -3.41 29.13 -13.44
C ARG A 290 -3.42 28.36 -12.10
N THR A 291 -2.26 27.87 -11.65
CA THR A 291 -2.12 27.26 -10.32
C THR A 291 -2.54 28.23 -9.22
N LEU A 292 -2.01 29.46 -9.23
CA LEU A 292 -2.37 30.46 -8.22
C LEU A 292 -3.88 30.74 -8.18
N ASP A 293 -4.54 30.88 -9.34
CA ASP A 293 -5.99 31.09 -9.42
C ASP A 293 -6.77 29.91 -8.81
N ALA A 294 -6.30 28.68 -9.04
CA ALA A 294 -6.89 27.48 -8.48
C ALA A 294 -6.73 27.41 -6.96
N LEU A 295 -5.52 27.68 -6.44
CA LEU A 295 -5.26 27.73 -4.99
C LEU A 295 -6.09 28.82 -4.31
N ALA A 296 -6.12 30.03 -4.89
CA ALA A 296 -6.93 31.14 -4.40
C ALA A 296 -8.43 30.79 -4.40
N ARG A 297 -8.91 30.10 -5.43
CA ARG A 297 -10.30 29.64 -5.52
C ARG A 297 -10.63 28.62 -4.43
N LEU A 298 -9.75 27.64 -4.16
CA LEU A 298 -9.95 26.68 -3.07
C LEU A 298 -9.98 27.38 -1.71
N ARG A 299 -9.04 28.28 -1.45
CA ARG A 299 -9.02 29.09 -0.22
C ARG A 299 -10.30 29.91 -0.05
N ASN A 300 -10.80 30.54 -1.12
CA ASN A 300 -12.04 31.32 -1.09
C ASN A 300 -13.30 30.47 -0.81
N LEU A 301 -13.25 29.16 -1.04
CA LEU A 301 -14.29 28.21 -0.64
C LEU A 301 -14.20 27.80 0.84
N GLY A 302 -13.18 28.28 1.58
CA GLY A 302 -12.89 27.86 2.94
C GLY A 302 -12.20 26.49 3.02
N VAL A 303 -11.62 26.01 1.92
CA VAL A 303 -10.79 24.79 1.90
C VAL A 303 -9.36 25.18 2.27
N ALA A 304 -8.80 24.57 3.31
CA ALA A 304 -7.40 24.77 3.68
C ALA A 304 -6.48 24.11 2.65
N VAL A 305 -5.43 24.80 2.24
CA VAL A 305 -4.53 24.33 1.18
C VAL A 305 -3.13 24.11 1.76
N PHE A 306 -2.50 22.99 1.46
CA PHE A 306 -1.18 22.63 1.95
C PHE A 306 -0.30 22.11 0.80
N ILE A 307 1.02 22.21 0.96
CA ILE A 307 2.00 21.58 0.05
C ILE A 307 2.82 20.55 0.83
N CYS A 308 3.02 19.35 0.26
CA CYS A 308 3.81 18.27 0.84
C CYS A 308 4.71 17.62 -0.23
N SER A 309 6.03 17.70 -0.08
CA SER A 309 6.99 17.30 -1.13
C SER A 309 8.17 16.47 -0.64
N SER A 310 8.69 15.61 -1.53
CA SER A 310 10.00 14.94 -1.37
C SER A 310 11.18 15.83 -1.77
N THR A 311 10.93 17.05 -2.26
CA THR A 311 11.95 18.08 -2.46
C THR A 311 12.27 18.76 -1.14
N THR A 312 13.54 19.11 -0.92
CA THR A 312 13.99 19.71 0.34
C THR A 312 13.20 20.97 0.68
N HIS A 313 12.92 21.15 1.97
CA HIS A 313 12.06 22.23 2.45
C HIS A 313 12.50 23.62 1.95
N GLU A 314 13.80 23.89 1.93
CA GLU A 314 14.36 25.18 1.53
C GLU A 314 14.07 25.51 0.05
N ILE A 315 14.07 24.51 -0.83
CA ILE A 315 13.77 24.71 -2.26
C ILE A 315 12.28 25.00 -2.44
N VAL A 316 11.42 24.23 -1.78
CA VAL A 316 9.96 24.38 -1.90
C VAL A 316 9.49 25.70 -1.29
N GLU A 317 9.98 26.04 -0.09
CA GLU A 317 9.66 27.29 0.60
C GLU A 317 10.06 28.50 -0.26
N ARG A 318 11.29 28.51 -0.79
CA ARG A 318 11.78 29.58 -1.65
C ARG A 318 10.95 29.72 -2.92
N PHE A 319 10.66 28.61 -3.61
CA PHE A 319 9.84 28.63 -4.82
C PHE A 319 8.43 29.19 -4.53
N CYS A 320 7.84 28.79 -3.40
CA CYS A 320 6.52 29.29 -3.02
C CYS A 320 6.54 30.80 -2.75
N ALA A 321 7.58 31.32 -2.07
CA ALA A 321 7.76 32.74 -1.82
C ALA A 321 8.00 33.54 -3.12
N ASP A 322 8.88 33.05 -4.00
CA ASP A 322 9.23 33.73 -5.25
C ASP A 322 8.04 33.79 -6.24
N THR A 323 7.05 32.89 -6.08
CA THR A 323 5.88 32.78 -6.96
C THR A 323 4.58 33.30 -6.34
N GLY A 324 4.57 33.66 -5.04
CA GLY A 324 3.38 34.12 -4.31
C GLY A 324 2.39 33.01 -3.92
N ILE A 325 2.85 31.77 -3.86
CA ILE A 325 2.05 30.61 -3.41
C ILE A 325 1.94 30.58 -1.88
N ASP A 326 2.95 31.06 -1.18
CA ASP A 326 3.00 31.18 0.29
C ASP A 326 1.79 31.94 0.86
N ASP A 327 1.34 32.99 0.18
CA ASP A 327 0.15 33.75 0.53
C ASP A 327 -1.17 32.97 0.39
N LEU A 328 -1.17 31.85 -0.35
CA LEU A 328 -2.35 31.08 -0.74
C LEU A 328 -2.48 29.74 0.01
N VAL A 329 -1.43 29.30 0.68
CA VAL A 329 -1.37 28.02 1.40
C VAL A 329 -1.29 28.25 2.91
N ALA A 330 -1.77 27.27 3.67
CA ALA A 330 -1.75 27.27 5.13
C ALA A 330 -0.39 26.82 5.68
N ASP A 331 0.30 25.91 5.00
CA ASP A 331 1.64 25.45 5.34
C ASP A 331 2.32 24.78 4.14
N VAL A 332 3.65 24.78 4.15
CA VAL A 332 4.53 24.15 3.15
C VAL A 332 5.48 23.18 3.85
N SER A 333 5.36 21.89 3.54
CA SER A 333 6.23 20.85 4.08
C SER A 333 7.06 20.21 2.96
N GLY A 334 8.39 20.33 3.04
CA GLY A 334 9.33 19.65 2.14
C GLY A 334 10.31 18.78 2.91
N LEU A 335 11.03 17.90 2.23
CA LEU A 335 11.94 16.89 2.80
C LEU A 335 12.91 17.50 3.82
N ARG A 336 13.02 16.84 4.98
CA ARG A 336 13.99 17.14 6.03
C ARG A 336 14.67 15.84 6.47
N PRO A 337 15.93 15.86 6.94
CA PRO A 337 16.67 14.63 7.28
C PRO A 337 15.96 13.68 8.24
N GLU A 338 15.12 14.21 9.12
CA GLU A 338 14.43 13.44 10.17
C GLU A 338 13.00 13.00 9.79
N HIS A 339 12.45 13.45 8.65
CA HIS A 339 11.04 13.23 8.29
C HIS A 339 10.88 12.85 6.82
N THR A 340 10.34 11.67 6.56
CA THR A 340 9.98 11.24 5.20
C THR A 340 8.74 11.99 4.70
N LYS A 341 8.46 11.96 3.38
CA LYS A 341 7.21 12.53 2.81
C LYS A 341 5.95 11.91 3.45
N LEU A 342 6.01 10.64 3.86
CA LEU A 342 4.91 10.01 4.61
C LEU A 342 4.71 10.65 5.97
N ASP A 343 5.79 10.83 6.75
CA ASP A 343 5.72 11.45 8.08
C ASP A 343 5.19 12.89 7.98
N GLN A 344 5.60 13.61 6.94
CA GLN A 344 5.14 14.96 6.62
C GLN A 344 3.64 14.99 6.31
N LEU A 345 3.18 14.15 5.38
CA LEU A 345 1.76 14.10 5.02
C LEU A 345 0.91 13.71 6.24
N GLN A 346 1.38 12.74 7.04
CA GLN A 346 0.72 12.33 8.28
C GLN A 346 0.64 13.48 9.29
N ALA A 347 1.74 14.23 9.48
CA ALA A 347 1.79 15.38 10.37
C ALA A 347 0.84 16.50 9.91
N THR A 348 0.83 16.81 8.62
CA THR A 348 -0.10 17.78 8.02
C THR A 348 -1.55 17.38 8.24
N VAL A 349 -1.91 16.13 7.91
CA VAL A 349 -3.27 15.61 8.08
C VAL A 349 -3.69 15.69 9.56
N ASN A 350 -2.84 15.25 10.48
CA ASN A 350 -3.13 15.33 11.92
C ASN A 350 -3.26 16.78 12.40
N GLY A 351 -2.40 17.68 11.90
CA GLY A 351 -2.39 19.10 12.25
C GLY A 351 -3.66 19.84 11.81
N THR A 352 -4.34 19.37 10.76
CA THR A 352 -5.63 19.95 10.34
C THR A 352 -6.76 19.74 11.36
N GLY A 353 -6.66 18.73 12.22
CA GLY A 353 -7.75 18.30 13.10
C GLY A 353 -8.96 17.70 12.36
N LEU A 354 -8.85 17.49 11.05
CA LEU A 354 -9.90 16.90 10.22
C LEU A 354 -9.82 15.38 10.25
N ARG A 355 -10.94 14.72 9.91
CA ARG A 355 -10.87 13.30 9.60
C ARG A 355 -10.16 13.11 8.26
N PRO A 356 -9.37 12.03 8.07
CA PRO A 356 -8.69 11.76 6.80
C PRO A 356 -9.61 11.78 5.57
N ASP A 357 -10.89 11.40 5.73
CA ASP A 357 -11.88 11.46 4.66
C ASP A 357 -12.24 12.85 4.14
N GLN A 358 -11.91 13.89 4.91
CA GLN A 358 -12.16 15.29 4.57
C GLN A 358 -10.92 15.96 3.97
N VAL A 359 -9.80 15.23 3.88
CA VAL A 359 -8.55 15.69 3.28
C VAL A 359 -8.37 15.01 1.92
N LEU A 360 -8.14 15.82 0.88
CA LEU A 360 -7.81 15.34 -0.46
C LEU A 360 -6.33 15.55 -0.73
N PHE A 361 -5.59 14.47 -0.96
CA PHE A 361 -4.22 14.53 -1.46
C PHE A 361 -4.22 14.51 -3.00
N VAL A 362 -3.37 15.32 -3.62
CA VAL A 362 -3.28 15.48 -5.07
C VAL A 362 -1.82 15.35 -5.46
N GLY A 363 -1.50 14.45 -6.39
CA GLY A 363 -0.14 14.24 -6.86
C GLY A 363 -0.12 13.64 -8.26
N ASP A 364 1.03 13.67 -8.93
CA ASP A 364 1.19 13.18 -10.30
C ASP A 364 1.79 11.77 -10.36
N SER A 365 2.21 11.19 -9.22
CA SER A 365 2.87 9.89 -9.16
C SER A 365 1.99 8.77 -8.59
N LEU A 366 2.31 7.52 -8.96
CA LEU A 366 1.72 6.34 -8.31
C LEU A 366 2.21 6.15 -6.86
N TYR A 367 3.34 6.76 -6.50
CA TYR A 367 3.82 6.77 -5.11
C TYR A 367 2.91 7.61 -4.22
N ASP A 368 2.35 8.71 -4.72
CA ASP A 368 1.40 9.54 -3.96
C ASP A 368 0.09 8.81 -3.67
N VAL A 369 -0.34 7.92 -4.57
CA VAL A 369 -1.46 6.99 -4.32
C VAL A 369 -1.15 6.11 -3.11
N GLU A 370 0.08 5.60 -3.03
CA GLU A 370 0.52 4.78 -1.90
C GLU A 370 0.53 5.58 -0.59
N LEU A 371 1.04 6.82 -0.61
CA LEU A 371 1.04 7.70 0.56
C LEU A 371 -0.38 8.01 1.03
N ALA A 372 -1.30 8.36 0.13
CA ALA A 372 -2.70 8.58 0.47
C ALA A 372 -3.34 7.33 1.12
N ASN A 373 -3.03 6.15 0.59
CA ASN A 373 -3.52 4.89 1.17
C ASN A 373 -3.00 4.67 2.60
N GLN A 374 -1.77 5.07 2.89
CA GLN A 374 -1.16 4.92 4.22
C GLN A 374 -1.69 5.94 5.23
N THR A 375 -1.97 7.17 4.80
CA THR A 375 -2.52 8.23 5.66
C THR A 375 -4.04 8.19 5.77
N GLY A 376 -4.72 7.44 4.88
CA GLY A 376 -6.17 7.31 4.83
C GLY A 376 -6.87 8.51 4.20
N THR A 377 -6.12 9.43 3.57
CA THR A 377 -6.69 10.57 2.84
C THR A 377 -7.35 10.12 1.54
N ARG A 378 -8.25 10.94 1.00
CA ARG A 378 -8.68 10.75 -0.39
C ARG A 378 -7.55 11.12 -1.33
N PHE A 379 -7.56 10.59 -2.55
CA PHE A 379 -6.55 10.91 -3.55
C PHE A 379 -7.16 11.12 -4.93
N THR A 380 -6.65 12.11 -5.66
CA THR A 380 -6.88 12.24 -7.10
C THR A 380 -5.55 12.48 -7.81
N GLY A 381 -5.33 11.77 -8.92
CA GLY A 381 -4.11 11.91 -9.70
C GLY A 381 -4.17 13.15 -10.59
N ALA A 382 -3.12 13.97 -10.60
CA ALA A 382 -2.91 14.98 -11.64
C ALA A 382 -2.25 14.30 -12.84
N THR A 383 -2.89 14.34 -14.01
CA THR A 383 -2.30 13.71 -15.20
C THR A 383 -1.09 14.49 -15.70
N GLY A 384 -0.08 13.78 -16.17
CA GLY A 384 1.15 14.38 -16.68
C GLY A 384 2.15 13.28 -16.97
N LEU A 385 2.99 12.98 -15.98
CA LEU A 385 3.94 11.86 -16.05
C LEU A 385 3.22 10.51 -16.17
N PHE A 386 2.06 10.37 -15.52
CA PHE A 386 1.16 9.21 -15.63
C PHE A 386 -0.17 9.60 -16.27
N THR A 387 -0.70 8.67 -17.06
CA THR A 387 -1.97 8.83 -17.78
C THR A 387 -3.17 8.49 -16.89
N ALA A 388 -4.34 8.98 -17.28
CA ALA A 388 -5.60 8.63 -16.61
C ALA A 388 -5.85 7.11 -16.59
N GLU A 389 -5.45 6.38 -17.63
CA GLU A 389 -5.56 4.92 -17.69
C GLU A 389 -4.65 4.22 -16.66
N GLU A 390 -3.44 4.72 -16.45
CA GLU A 390 -2.51 4.17 -15.46
C GLU A 390 -3.02 4.41 -14.04
N PHE A 391 -3.55 5.60 -13.74
CA PHE A 391 -4.24 5.86 -12.47
C PHE A 391 -5.52 5.03 -12.30
N ALA A 392 -6.29 4.84 -13.37
CA ALA A 392 -7.50 4.02 -13.33
C ALA A 392 -7.21 2.55 -12.99
N ARG A 393 -6.06 2.00 -13.41
CA ARG A 393 -5.59 0.66 -12.98
C ARG A 393 -5.31 0.59 -11.48
N ALA A 394 -4.95 1.71 -10.86
CA ALA A 394 -4.83 1.85 -9.41
C ALA A 394 -6.17 2.20 -8.73
N GLY A 395 -7.28 2.26 -9.49
CA GLY A 395 -8.61 2.60 -8.98
C GLY A 395 -8.79 4.07 -8.65
N VAL A 396 -7.93 4.95 -9.17
CA VAL A 396 -7.88 6.38 -8.81
C VAL A 396 -8.54 7.23 -9.90
N THR A 397 -9.35 8.21 -9.49
CA THR A 397 -9.85 9.25 -10.40
C THR A 397 -8.77 10.29 -10.65
N THR A 398 -8.81 10.94 -11.82
CA THR A 398 -7.81 11.93 -12.20
C THR A 398 -8.41 13.28 -12.55
N ILE A 399 -7.56 14.29 -12.48
CA ILE A 399 -7.78 15.64 -12.99
C ILE A 399 -6.72 15.95 -14.04
N VAL A 400 -7.03 16.80 -15.01
CA VAL A 400 -6.06 17.28 -16.00
C VAL A 400 -5.21 18.42 -15.47
N ASP A 401 -5.78 19.29 -14.63
CA ASP A 401 -5.09 20.42 -14.03
C ASP A 401 -5.74 20.86 -12.70
N LEU A 402 -5.04 21.70 -11.93
CA LEU A 402 -5.54 22.26 -10.66
C LEU A 402 -6.80 23.15 -10.84
N PRO A 403 -6.93 23.95 -11.91
CA PRO A 403 -8.18 24.66 -12.22
C PRO A 403 -9.42 23.77 -12.33
N GLU A 404 -9.31 22.60 -12.97
CA GLU A 404 -10.38 21.61 -13.03
C GLU A 404 -10.77 21.16 -11.62
N LEU A 405 -9.79 20.77 -10.80
CA LEU A 405 -10.04 20.37 -9.42
C LEU A 405 -10.79 21.46 -8.64
N ALA A 406 -10.31 22.69 -8.70
CA ALA A 406 -10.92 23.82 -8.00
C ALA A 406 -12.38 24.06 -8.48
N ALA A 407 -12.66 23.84 -9.77
CA ALA A 407 -14.01 23.92 -10.32
C ALA A 407 -14.92 22.79 -9.81
N LEU A 408 -14.42 21.55 -9.78
CA LEU A 408 -15.15 20.39 -9.29
C LEU A 408 -15.47 20.50 -7.79
N VAL A 409 -14.51 20.93 -6.98
CA VAL A 409 -14.71 21.18 -5.53
C VAL A 409 -15.75 22.29 -5.32
N ALA A 410 -15.64 23.41 -6.05
CA ALA A 410 -16.61 24.50 -5.97
C ALA A 410 -18.04 24.02 -6.28
N ALA A 411 -18.21 23.25 -7.36
CA ALA A 411 -19.51 22.73 -7.76
C ALA A 411 -20.09 21.77 -6.70
N ALA A 412 -19.24 20.91 -6.12
CA ALA A 412 -19.66 19.95 -5.11
C ALA A 412 -20.04 20.62 -3.78
N HIS A 413 -19.28 21.62 -3.33
CA HIS A 413 -19.60 22.44 -2.17
C HIS A 413 -20.93 23.20 -2.36
N ALA A 414 -21.13 23.84 -3.51
CA ALA A 414 -22.36 24.55 -3.82
C ALA A 414 -23.58 23.60 -3.82
N ARG A 415 -23.44 22.40 -4.39
CA ARG A 415 -24.48 21.36 -4.38
C ARG A 415 -24.81 20.92 -2.96
N ARG A 416 -23.79 20.71 -2.12
CA ARG A 416 -23.97 20.32 -0.72
C ARG A 416 -24.72 21.39 0.07
N GLN A 417 -24.34 22.66 -0.06
CA GLN A 417 -25.03 23.78 0.60
C GLN A 417 -26.50 23.89 0.19
N LEU A 418 -26.84 23.57 -1.07
CA LEU A 418 -28.23 23.54 -1.53
C LEU A 418 -29.03 22.40 -0.91
N LEU A 419 -28.43 21.22 -0.73
CA LEU A 419 -29.08 20.04 -0.13
C LEU A 419 -29.24 20.17 1.40
N GLU A 420 -28.32 20.87 2.06
CA GLU A 420 -28.34 21.09 3.51
C GLU A 420 -29.21 22.30 3.93
N ARG A 421 -29.76 23.06 2.97
CA ARG A 421 -30.69 24.15 3.27
C ARG A 421 -32.00 23.60 3.84
N PRO A 422 -32.46 24.04 5.03
CA PRO A 422 -33.77 23.67 5.52
C PRO A 422 -34.85 24.13 4.52
N ALA A 423 -35.80 23.25 4.23
CA ALA A 423 -36.94 23.58 3.37
C ALA A 423 -37.58 24.87 3.89
N ARG A 424 -37.57 25.94 3.10
CA ARG A 424 -38.29 27.17 3.45
C ARG A 424 -39.74 26.81 3.70
N GLU A 425 -40.25 27.08 4.91
CA GLU A 425 -41.69 27.03 5.16
C GLU A 425 -42.39 27.87 4.09
N PRO A 426 -43.43 27.34 3.42
CA PRO A 426 -44.16 28.09 2.42
C PRO A 426 -44.78 29.31 3.11
N THR A 427 -44.27 30.48 2.77
CA THR A 427 -44.77 31.76 3.26
C THR A 427 -46.19 31.96 2.74
N GLY A 428 -47.15 31.86 3.66
CA GLY A 428 -48.49 32.45 3.62
C GLY A 428 -49.16 32.62 2.26
N LEU A 429 -49.80 31.55 1.75
CA LEU A 429 -50.97 31.74 0.89
C LEU A 429 -52.13 32.23 1.77
N SER A 430 -52.30 33.54 1.76
CA SER A 430 -53.49 34.26 2.23
C SER A 430 -54.76 33.50 1.84
N GLY A 431 -55.44 32.96 2.85
CA GLY A 431 -56.73 32.31 2.70
C GLY A 431 -57.81 33.30 2.26
N ARG A 432 -57.94 33.53 0.95
CA ARG A 432 -59.20 33.99 0.38
C ARG A 432 -60.15 32.80 0.23
N ARG A 433 -61.04 32.66 1.21
CA ARG A 433 -62.23 31.82 1.13
C ARG A 433 -63.07 32.22 -0.08
N LEU A 434 -63.29 31.32 -1.02
CA LEU A 434 -64.48 31.33 -1.87
C LEU A 434 -65.05 29.91 -1.96
N ARG A 435 -66.11 29.74 -1.17
CA ARG A 435 -67.36 28.99 -1.36
C ARG A 435 -67.36 27.67 -2.15
N GLY A 436 -67.92 26.68 -1.45
CA GLY A 436 -68.30 25.35 -1.92
C GLY A 436 -69.13 25.29 -3.20
N GLY A 437 -68.96 24.15 -3.88
CA GLY A 437 -69.68 23.72 -5.06
C GLY A 437 -69.51 22.23 -5.27
N THR A 438 -70.45 21.50 -4.67
CA THR A 438 -70.91 20.11 -4.82
C THR A 438 -70.57 19.36 -6.14
N VAL A 439 -70.01 18.15 -5.98
CA VAL A 439 -70.31 16.83 -6.62
C VAL A 439 -70.58 16.77 -8.15
N ALA A 440 -69.83 15.91 -8.87
CA ALA A 440 -70.34 14.68 -9.53
C ALA A 440 -69.39 14.13 -10.61
N HIS A 441 -69.34 12.79 -10.64
CA HIS A 441 -68.71 11.91 -11.63
C HIS A 441 -69.09 12.20 -13.09
N THR A 442 -68.14 11.98 -14.02
CA THR A 442 -68.40 11.28 -15.29
C THR A 442 -67.11 10.70 -15.87
N ALA A 443 -67.26 9.57 -16.56
CA ALA A 443 -66.24 8.63 -16.99
C ALA A 443 -65.78 8.82 -18.45
N ALA A 444 -64.65 8.19 -18.76
CA ALA A 444 -64.24 7.56 -20.02
C ALA A 444 -63.82 8.43 -21.24
N GLY A 445 -62.73 7.98 -21.89
CA GLY A 445 -62.22 8.44 -23.19
C GLY A 445 -60.68 8.54 -23.21
N GLN A 446 -59.94 7.44 -23.23
CA GLN A 446 -59.36 6.77 -24.42
C GLN A 446 -58.37 7.60 -25.27
N THR A 447 -57.21 6.97 -25.53
CA THR A 447 -56.23 7.13 -26.64
C THR A 447 -55.38 8.41 -26.62
N SER A 448 -54.07 8.42 -26.88
CA SER A 448 -53.16 7.47 -27.52
C SER A 448 -51.70 7.84 -27.19
N ASP A 449 -50.90 6.85 -26.81
CA ASP A 449 -49.68 6.43 -27.51
C ASP A 449 -48.59 7.48 -27.83
N THR A 450 -47.47 7.41 -27.10
CA THR A 450 -46.13 7.19 -27.71
C THR A 450 -45.09 6.87 -26.63
N ALA A 451 -44.66 5.61 -26.63
CA ALA A 451 -43.47 5.11 -25.96
C ALA A 451 -42.19 5.49 -26.72
N VAL A 452 -41.04 5.58 -26.03
CA VAL A 452 -39.71 5.00 -26.36
C VAL A 452 -38.80 5.27 -25.14
N GLN A 453 -38.57 4.29 -24.27
CA GLN A 453 -37.44 3.34 -24.25
C GLN A 453 -36.06 3.97 -23.92
N TYR A 454 -35.60 3.76 -22.69
CA TYR A 454 -34.18 3.78 -22.33
C TYR A 454 -33.70 2.32 -22.19
N VAL A 455 -32.73 1.97 -23.03
CA VAL A 455 -32.00 0.70 -23.01
C VAL A 455 -30.80 0.82 -22.06
N ARG A 456 -30.53 -0.33 -21.45
CA ARG A 456 -29.48 -0.70 -20.48
C ARG A 456 -28.08 -0.24 -20.81
#